data_AF-A0A935DNE7-F1
#
_entry.id   AF-A0A935DNE7-F1
#
_cell.length_a   1.000
_cell.length_b   1.000
_cell.length_c   1.000
_cell.angle_alpha   90.00
_cell.angle_beta   90.00
_cell.angle_gamma   90.00
#
_symmetry.space_group_name_H-M   'P 1'
#
loop_
_entity.id
_entity.type
_entity.pdbx_description
1 polymer ?
#
loop_
_entity_poly.entity_id
_entity_poly.type
_entity_poly.pdbx_seq_one_letter_code
_entity_poly.pdbx_strand_id
1 'polypeptide(L)'
;MKPAKTTKTKTAPLHVGERMDDGNAFIRDPGSGPAHTRDDLAENLAEQFLSSATSAEDVAPDELDQEVPEESGGPFVETSGSTEFARNTDASNIPGANREPFPSPMRAGKRQT
;
A
#
# COMPACT_ATOMS: atom_id res chain seq x y z
N MET A 1 23.79 -40.22 33.26
CA MET A 1 22.72 -39.93 32.26
C MET A 1 22.83 -38.45 31.91
N LYS A 2 23.01 -38.09 30.62
CA LYS A 2 23.08 -36.69 30.17
C LYS A 2 21.82 -36.36 29.35
N PRO A 3 21.23 -35.16 29.46
CA PRO A 3 19.99 -34.83 28.76
C PRO A 3 20.23 -34.53 27.27
N ALA A 4 19.32 -35.00 26.42
CA ALA A 4 19.30 -34.74 24.99
C ALA A 4 18.99 -33.25 24.72
N LYS A 5 19.81 -32.62 23.87
CA LYS A 5 19.53 -31.27 23.35
C LYS A 5 18.55 -31.39 22.19
N THR A 6 17.39 -30.75 22.31
CA THR A 6 16.43 -30.57 21.21
C THR A 6 16.97 -29.55 20.22
N THR A 7 17.40 -30.00 19.05
CA THR A 7 17.80 -29.11 17.94
C THR A 7 16.55 -28.71 17.17
N LYS A 8 16.20 -27.42 17.20
CA LYS A 8 15.15 -26.86 16.32
C LYS A 8 15.68 -26.85 14.88
N THR A 9 15.03 -27.59 14.00
CA THR A 9 15.32 -27.57 12.55
C THR A 9 14.89 -26.21 11.99
N LYS A 10 15.87 -25.36 11.69
CA LYS A 10 15.63 -24.11 10.94
C LYS A 10 15.48 -24.52 9.47
N THR A 11 14.26 -24.61 8.98
CA THR A 11 13.98 -24.84 7.56
C THR A 11 14.60 -23.69 6.76
N ALA A 12 15.64 -24.00 5.99
CA ALA A 12 16.24 -23.03 5.09
C ALA A 12 15.24 -22.71 3.96
N PRO A 13 15.17 -21.46 3.47
CA PRO A 13 14.39 -21.16 2.28
C PRO A 13 14.95 -21.96 1.11
N LEU A 14 14.07 -22.67 0.39
CA LEU A 14 14.41 -23.38 -0.83
C LEU A 14 15.00 -22.37 -1.81
N HIS A 15 16.28 -22.56 -2.17
CA HIS A 15 16.92 -21.77 -3.21
C HIS A 15 16.42 -22.32 -4.55
N VAL A 16 15.29 -21.79 -5.01
CA VAL A 16 14.73 -22.12 -6.32
C VAL A 16 15.60 -21.42 -7.35
N GLY A 17 16.26 -22.22 -8.20
CA GLY A 17 17.11 -21.70 -9.27
C GLY A 17 16.33 -20.76 -10.19
N GLU A 18 17.02 -19.74 -10.69
CA GLU A 18 16.46 -18.75 -11.60
C GLU A 18 15.92 -19.46 -12.84
N ARG A 19 14.64 -19.21 -13.17
CA ARG A 19 14.02 -19.81 -14.35
C ARG A 19 14.67 -19.24 -15.60
N MET A 20 14.86 -20.07 -16.62
CA MET A 20 15.49 -19.67 -17.89
C MET A 20 14.60 -18.75 -18.76
N ASP A 21 13.32 -18.59 -18.40
CA ASP A 21 12.30 -17.86 -19.14
C ASP A 21 12.01 -16.46 -18.56
N ASP A 22 12.96 -15.89 -17.81
CA ASP A 22 12.82 -14.58 -17.18
C ASP A 22 11.57 -14.45 -16.29
N GLY A 23 11.13 -15.55 -15.65
CA GLY A 23 9.98 -15.58 -14.73
C GLY A 23 10.08 -14.65 -13.51
N ASN A 24 11.13 -13.85 -13.40
CA ASN A 24 11.36 -12.82 -12.38
C ASN A 24 11.30 -11.38 -12.93
N ALA A 25 10.96 -11.15 -14.21
CA ALA A 25 11.02 -9.83 -14.86
C ALA A 25 10.06 -8.78 -14.29
N PHE A 26 8.96 -9.20 -13.65
CA PHE A 26 7.95 -8.31 -13.07
C PHE A 26 7.68 -8.67 -11.62
N ILE A 27 7.03 -9.81 -11.40
CA ILE A 27 6.76 -10.37 -10.09
C ILE A 27 7.71 -11.54 -9.91
N ARG A 28 8.52 -11.52 -8.85
CA ARG A 28 9.46 -12.60 -8.57
C ARG A 28 8.68 -13.91 -8.33
N ASP A 29 9.04 -14.96 -9.07
CA ASP A 29 8.44 -16.27 -8.90
C ASP A 29 8.81 -16.84 -7.51
N PRO A 30 7.84 -17.18 -6.64
CA PRO A 30 8.12 -17.82 -5.36
C PRO A 30 8.63 -19.26 -5.51
N GLY A 31 8.62 -19.81 -6.72
CA GLY A 31 9.09 -21.15 -7.08
C GLY A 31 8.11 -22.27 -6.75
N SER A 32 7.09 -22.00 -5.94
CA SER A 32 5.94 -22.86 -5.72
C SER A 32 4.77 -22.03 -5.17
N GLY A 33 3.58 -22.23 -5.73
CA GLY A 33 2.38 -21.50 -5.33
C GLY A 33 2.19 -20.16 -6.08
N PRO A 34 1.10 -19.43 -5.78
CA PRO A 34 0.80 -18.16 -6.44
C PRO A 34 1.84 -17.10 -6.08
N ALA A 35 2.27 -16.33 -7.08
CA ALA A 35 3.05 -15.13 -6.83
C ALA A 35 2.17 -14.05 -6.19
N HIS A 36 2.67 -13.40 -5.16
CA HIS A 36 1.96 -12.33 -4.46
C HIS A 36 2.77 -11.04 -4.50
N THR A 37 2.10 -9.95 -4.85
CA THR A 37 2.65 -8.60 -4.95
C THR A 37 1.63 -7.61 -4.36
N ARG A 38 2.11 -6.51 -3.78
CA ARG A 38 1.30 -5.41 -3.25
C ARG A 38 1.43 -4.21 -4.18
N ASP A 39 1.03 -4.42 -5.43
CA ASP A 39 1.07 -3.41 -6.47
C ASP A 39 -0.37 -3.16 -6.91
N ASP A 40 -0.84 -1.94 -6.66
CA ASP A 40 -2.22 -1.53 -6.92
C ASP A 40 -2.57 -1.68 -8.42
N LEU A 41 -1.60 -1.46 -9.32
CA LEU A 41 -1.82 -1.65 -10.75
C LEU A 41 -2.03 -3.13 -11.09
N ALA A 42 -1.20 -4.00 -10.53
CA ALA A 42 -1.30 -5.44 -10.75
C ALA A 42 -2.61 -6.02 -10.19
N GLU A 43 -3.09 -5.49 -9.06
CA GLU A 43 -4.39 -5.83 -8.47
C GLU A 43 -5.54 -5.47 -9.41
N ASN A 44 -5.61 -4.22 -9.87
CA ASN A 44 -6.66 -3.77 -10.81
C ASN A 44 -6.67 -4.60 -12.10
N LEU A 45 -5.51 -4.90 -12.70
CA LEU A 45 -5.44 -5.73 -13.92
C LEU A 45 -5.95 -7.16 -13.69
N ALA A 46 -5.62 -7.75 -12.54
CA ALA A 46 -6.03 -9.11 -12.20
C ALA A 46 -7.55 -9.19 -11.97
N GLU A 47 -8.12 -8.20 -11.28
CA GLU A 47 -9.57 -8.09 -11.04
C GLU A 47 -10.33 -7.89 -12.34
N GLN A 48 -9.88 -6.97 -13.20
CA GLN A 48 -10.49 -6.73 -14.50
C GLN A 48 -10.46 -7.99 -15.38
N PHE A 49 -9.32 -8.69 -15.44
CA PHE A 49 -9.23 -9.94 -16.20
C PHE A 49 -10.20 -11.00 -15.68
N LEU A 50 -10.27 -11.18 -14.35
CA LEU A 50 -11.18 -12.15 -13.73
C LEU A 50 -12.64 -11.79 -14.00
N SER A 51 -12.98 -10.51 -13.92
CA SER A 51 -14.30 -9.97 -14.22
C SER A 51 -14.70 -10.28 -15.66
N SER A 52 -13.89 -9.88 -16.64
CA SER A 52 -14.16 -10.13 -18.07
C SER A 52 -14.19 -11.63 -18.42
N ALA A 53 -13.31 -12.44 -17.81
CA ALA A 53 -13.29 -13.88 -18.05
C ALA A 53 -14.53 -14.60 -17.50
N THR A 54 -15.18 -14.06 -16.46
CA THR A 54 -16.35 -14.67 -15.82
C THR A 54 -17.68 -14.11 -16.31
N SER A 55 -17.69 -12.87 -16.82
CA SER A 55 -18.88 -12.22 -17.41
C SER A 55 -19.14 -12.61 -18.87
N ALA A 56 -18.13 -13.14 -19.57
CA ALA A 56 -18.15 -13.37 -21.03
C ALA A 56 -18.35 -12.09 -21.86
N GLU A 57 -18.09 -10.93 -21.26
CA GLU A 57 -18.17 -9.60 -21.85
C GLU A 57 -16.93 -8.79 -21.45
N ASP A 58 -16.57 -7.77 -22.24
CA ASP A 58 -15.48 -6.88 -21.86
C ASP A 58 -15.99 -5.87 -20.83
N VAL A 59 -15.57 -6.02 -19.57
CA VAL A 59 -16.05 -5.21 -18.43
C VAL A 59 -15.23 -3.93 -18.25
N ALA A 60 -14.06 -3.83 -18.90
CA ALA A 60 -13.20 -2.66 -18.86
C ALA A 60 -13.91 -1.33 -19.17
N PRO A 61 -14.76 -1.20 -20.22
CA PRO A 61 -15.48 0.05 -20.48
C PRO A 61 -16.45 0.41 -19.33
N ASP A 62 -17.16 -0.56 -18.78
CA ASP A 62 -18.12 -0.33 -17.70
C ASP A 62 -17.42 0.04 -16.37
N GLU A 63 -16.23 -0.52 -16.12
CA GLU A 63 -15.38 -0.13 -14.98
C GLU A 63 -14.86 1.30 -15.10
N LEU A 64 -14.46 1.71 -16.30
CA LEU A 64 -13.94 3.06 -16.55
C LEU A 64 -15.03 4.14 -16.48
N ASP A 65 -16.28 3.78 -16.77
CA ASP A 65 -17.45 4.66 -16.69
C ASP A 65 -18.12 4.66 -15.31
N GLN A 66 -17.51 4.05 -14.29
CA GLN A 66 -18.06 4.10 -12.92
C GLN A 66 -18.03 5.52 -12.36
N GLU A 67 -19.16 5.96 -11.80
CA GLU A 67 -19.23 7.25 -11.09
C GLU A 67 -18.23 7.27 -9.93
N VAL A 68 -17.27 8.18 -10.00
CA VAL A 68 -16.36 8.48 -8.91
C VAL A 68 -16.86 9.71 -8.15
N PRO A 69 -16.73 9.76 -6.81
CA PRO A 69 -17.23 10.90 -6.03
C PRO A 69 -16.61 12.24 -6.47
N GLU A 70 -15.40 12.21 -7.05
CA GLU A 70 -14.72 13.36 -7.69
C GLU A 70 -15.50 13.91 -8.90
N GLU A 71 -16.26 13.09 -9.62
CA GLU A 71 -17.01 13.45 -10.82
C GLU A 71 -18.27 14.26 -10.50
N SER A 72 -18.90 13.98 -9.36
CA SER A 72 -20.09 14.68 -8.87
C SER A 72 -19.84 16.17 -8.55
N GLY A 73 -18.56 16.58 -8.45
CA GLY A 73 -18.14 17.97 -8.46
C GLY A 73 -18.46 18.74 -7.17
N GLY A 74 -17.45 18.91 -6.31
CA GLY A 74 -17.48 19.78 -5.15
C GLY A 74 -16.08 20.28 -4.79
N PRO A 75 -15.93 21.37 -4.03
CA PRO A 75 -14.60 21.87 -3.65
C PRO A 75 -13.80 20.89 -2.76
N PHE A 76 -14.47 19.91 -2.15
CA PHE A 76 -13.88 18.86 -1.33
C PHE A 76 -14.62 17.54 -1.59
N VAL A 77 -13.87 16.44 -1.62
CA VAL A 77 -14.39 15.07 -1.61
C VAL A 77 -14.20 14.53 -0.20
N GLU A 78 -15.23 13.89 0.37
CA GLU A 78 -15.10 13.29 1.69
C GLU A 78 -14.20 12.06 1.60
N THR A 79 -12.99 12.15 2.16
CA THR A 79 -12.09 11.01 2.29
C THR A 79 -11.90 10.64 3.76
N SER A 80 -11.43 9.41 4.02
CA SER A 80 -11.06 9.02 5.38
C SER A 80 -9.69 9.60 5.76
N GLY A 81 -9.47 9.87 7.04
CA GLY A 81 -8.14 10.31 7.52
C GLY A 81 -7.03 9.30 7.22
N SER A 82 -7.34 8.00 7.07
CA SER A 82 -6.34 7.00 6.65
C SER A 82 -6.06 7.02 5.13
N THR A 83 -6.94 7.63 4.35
CA THR A 83 -6.80 7.79 2.90
C THR A 83 -5.96 9.01 2.58
N GLU A 84 -6.23 10.15 3.25
CA GLU A 84 -5.47 11.38 3.10
C GLU A 84 -4.11 11.35 3.81
N PHE A 85 -4.05 10.75 5.00
CA PHE A 85 -2.84 10.68 5.80
C PHE A 85 -2.31 9.25 5.85
N ALA A 86 -0.99 9.09 5.68
CA ALA A 86 -0.35 7.80 5.85
C ALA A 86 -0.66 7.21 7.24
N ARG A 87 -0.88 5.89 7.31
CA ARG A 87 -1.11 5.19 8.60
C ARG A 87 0.06 5.29 9.56
N ASN A 88 1.25 5.57 9.03
CA ASN A 88 2.49 5.69 9.79
C ASN A 88 2.80 7.16 10.07
N THR A 89 3.72 7.39 11.00
CA THR A 89 4.25 8.71 11.30
C THR A 89 4.66 9.42 9.99
N ASP A 90 4.03 10.57 9.73
CA ASP A 90 4.47 11.50 8.67
C ASP A 90 5.98 11.70 8.81
N ALA A 91 6.72 11.57 7.70
CA ALA A 91 8.17 11.76 7.68
C ALA A 91 8.60 13.12 8.26
N SER A 92 7.70 14.11 8.21
CA SER A 92 7.88 15.44 8.80
C SER A 92 7.80 15.43 10.34
N ASN A 93 7.15 14.43 10.94
CA ASN A 93 7.00 14.27 12.39
C ASN A 93 8.12 13.40 12.98
N ILE A 94 9.36 13.91 12.90
CA ILE A 94 10.54 13.23 13.43
C ILE A 94 10.48 13.08 14.97
N PRO A 95 11.09 12.02 15.54
CA PRO A 95 11.22 11.89 17.00
C PRO A 95 11.92 13.11 17.60
N GLY A 96 11.25 13.81 18.53
CA GLY A 96 11.77 15.02 19.16
C GLY A 96 11.38 16.33 18.45
N ALA A 97 10.54 16.29 17.41
CA ALA A 97 9.94 17.48 16.85
C ALA A 97 9.13 18.25 17.92
N ASN A 98 9.31 19.56 17.99
CA ASN A 98 8.53 20.43 18.86
C ASN A 98 7.22 20.80 18.15
N ARG A 99 6.09 20.65 18.86
CA ARG A 99 4.80 21.08 18.33
C ARG A 99 4.76 22.60 18.23
N GLU A 100 4.55 23.14 17.04
CA GLU A 100 4.33 24.57 16.89
C GLU A 100 3.05 25.01 17.64
N PRO A 101 3.07 26.19 18.29
CA PRO A 101 1.88 26.74 18.91
C PRO A 101 0.85 27.10 17.85
N PHE A 102 -0.44 27.02 18.20
CA PHE A 102 -1.51 27.43 17.30
C PHE A 102 -1.34 28.89 16.83
N PRO A 103 -1.73 29.20 15.58
CA PRO A 103 -1.70 30.56 15.07
C PRO A 103 -2.53 31.47 16.00
N SER A 104 -1.89 32.49 16.54
CA SER A 104 -2.54 33.44 17.44
C SER A 104 -3.06 34.63 16.63
N PRO A 105 -4.33 35.03 16.80
CA PRO A 105 -4.92 36.15 16.04
C PRO A 105 -4.27 37.51 16.39
N MET A 106 -3.64 37.64 17.55
CA MET A 106 -2.87 38.82 17.93
C MET A 106 -1.38 38.62 17.64
N ARG A 107 -0.79 39.54 16.88
CA ARG A 107 0.67 39.77 16.91
C ARG A 107 1.03 40.15 18.34
N ALA A 108 1.88 39.37 19.01
CA ALA A 108 2.40 39.69 20.34
C ALA A 108 3.28 40.95 20.27
N GLY A 109 2.64 42.12 20.18
CA GLY A 109 3.29 43.41 20.26
C GLY A 109 3.72 43.66 21.69
N LYS A 110 5.03 43.83 21.91
CA LYS A 110 5.56 44.24 23.21
C LYS A 110 4.91 45.57 23.59
N ARG A 111 4.16 45.60 24.70
CA ARG A 111 3.76 46.84 25.35
C ARG A 111 5.04 47.47 25.90
N GLN A 112 5.54 48.49 25.21
CA GLN A 112 6.56 49.37 25.79
C GLN A 112 5.87 50.21 26.86
N THR A 113 6.33 50.04 28.10
CA THR A 113 6.11 50.96 29.22
C THR A 113 7.16 52.06 29.17
#